data_AF-A0A3N1QJ28-F1
#
_entry.id   AF-A0A3N1QJ28-F1
#
_cell.length_a   1.000
_cell.length_b   1.000
_cell.length_c   1.000
_cell.angle_alpha   90.00
_cell.angle_beta   90.00
_cell.angle_gamma   90.00
#
_symmetry.space_group_name_H-M   'P 1'
#
loop_
_entity.id
_entity.type
_entity.pdbx_description
1 polymer ?
#
loop_
_entity_poly.entity_id
_entity_poly.type
_entity_poly.pdbx_seq_one_letter_code
_entity_poly.pdbx_strand_id
1 'polypeptide(L)'
;METVSYSISMVLFAVILAETALTGRVRRTVKGSRERYVALTQRRILSWAVVVGFAAQGVVGLLDGQQLSVLSLAMSVYLAYQEIKNHKDDDDWFKGRRKKIWAGVKKRLAARPPVRIPAPSPVFG
;
A
#
# COMPACT_ATOMS: atom_id res chain seq x y z
N MET A 1 -33.09 -2.33 -5.58
CA MET A 1 -31.98 -3.02 -4.88
C MET A 1 -31.10 -3.83 -5.83
N GLU A 2 -31.67 -4.54 -6.81
CA GLU A 2 -30.89 -5.18 -7.88
C GLU A 2 -29.95 -4.22 -8.62
N THR A 3 -30.41 -2.99 -8.87
CA THR A 3 -29.61 -1.90 -9.43
C THR A 3 -28.39 -1.54 -8.59
N VAL A 4 -28.47 -1.62 -7.25
CA VAL A 4 -27.35 -1.32 -6.34
C VAL A 4 -26.32 -2.45 -6.37
N SER A 5 -26.77 -3.70 -6.27
CA SER A 5 -25.90 -4.89 -6.35
C SER A 5 -25.20 -4.99 -7.72
N TYR A 6 -25.92 -4.71 -8.80
CA TYR A 6 -25.37 -4.65 -10.15
C TYR A 6 -24.33 -3.54 -10.32
N SER A 7 -24.61 -2.34 -9.79
CA SER A 7 -23.67 -1.21 -9.84
C SER A 7 -22.40 -1.51 -9.05
N ILE A 8 -22.51 -2.12 -7.87
CA ILE A 8 -21.36 -2.52 -7.06
C ILE A 8 -20.52 -3.57 -7.81
N SER A 9 -21.17 -4.54 -8.45
CA SER A 9 -20.49 -5.58 -9.24
C SER A 9 -19.75 -5.00 -10.46
N MET A 10 -20.34 -4.01 -11.15
CA MET A 10 -19.71 -3.30 -12.26
C MET A 10 -18.49 -2.49 -11.82
N VAL A 11 -18.58 -1.80 -10.68
CA VAL A 11 -17.45 -1.06 -10.10
C VAL A 11 -16.33 -2.02 -9.72
N LEU A 12 -16.64 -3.12 -9.05
CA LEU A 12 -15.66 -4.15 -8.70
C LEU A 12 -14.97 -4.72 -9.95
N PHE A 13 -15.73 -5.00 -11.01
CA PHE A 13 -15.17 -5.49 -12.26
C PHE A 13 -14.21 -4.48 -12.91
N ALA A 14 -14.57 -3.20 -12.93
CA ALA A 14 -13.69 -2.13 -13.42
C ALA A 14 -12.40 -2.01 -12.61
N VAL A 15 -12.49 -2.12 -11.27
CA VAL A 15 -11.32 -2.10 -10.38
C VAL A 15 -10.42 -3.32 -10.61
N ILE A 16 -10.98 -4.50 -10.81
CA ILE A 16 -10.23 -5.73 -11.13
C ILE A 16 -9.52 -5.59 -12.48
N LEU A 17 -10.17 -5.02 -13.50
CA LEU A 17 -9.55 -4.75 -14.79
C LEU A 17 -8.38 -3.77 -14.65
N ALA A 18 -8.54 -2.70 -13.87
CA ALA A 18 -7.48 -1.74 -13.60
C ALA A 18 -6.29 -2.38 -12.85
N GLU A 19 -6.56 -3.24 -11.86
CA GLU A 19 -5.54 -4.01 -11.14
C GLU A 19 -4.78 -4.96 -12.09
N THR A 20 -5.50 -5.61 -13.00
CA THR A 20 -4.91 -6.53 -13.98
C THR A 20 -4.00 -5.79 -14.97
N ALA A 21 -4.44 -4.64 -15.48
CA ALA A 21 -3.64 -3.78 -16.37
C ALA A 21 -2.36 -3.26 -15.69
N LEU A 22 -2.47 -2.83 -14.42
CA LEU A 22 -1.31 -2.39 -13.63
C LEU A 22 -0.37 -3.55 -13.30
N THR A 23 -0.89 -4.74 -13.03
CA THR A 23 -0.07 -5.95 -12.85
C THR A 23 0.75 -6.25 -14.09
N GLY A 24 0.17 -6.10 -15.29
CA GLY A 24 0.88 -6.21 -16.56
C GLY A 24 2.01 -5.18 -16.70
N ARG A 25 1.78 -3.92 -16.31
CA ARG A 25 2.83 -2.87 -16.29
C ARG A 25 3.94 -3.16 -15.28
N VAL A 26 3.60 -3.56 -14.06
CA VAL A 26 4.56 -3.91 -12.99
C VAL A 26 5.50 -5.04 -13.44
N ARG A 27 4.98 -6.03 -14.17
CA ARG A 27 5.80 -7.14 -14.72
C ARG A 27 6.79 -6.68 -15.78
N ARG A 28 6.49 -5.61 -16.53
CA ARG A 28 7.35 -5.05 -17.58
C ARG A 28 8.38 -4.06 -17.05
N THR A 29 8.15 -3.45 -15.88
CA THR A 29 9.08 -2.46 -15.30
C THR A 29 10.32 -3.09 -14.66
N VAL A 30 11.47 -2.42 -14.82
CA VAL A 30 12.79 -2.86 -14.32
C VAL A 30 12.79 -3.00 -12.80
N LYS A 31 13.33 -4.11 -12.28
CA LYS A 31 13.45 -4.35 -10.83
C LYS A 31 14.29 -3.22 -10.19
N GLY A 32 13.73 -2.54 -9.18
CA GLY A 32 14.43 -1.47 -8.44
C GLY A 32 14.19 -0.04 -8.94
N SER A 33 13.44 0.17 -10.03
CA SER A 33 13.09 1.53 -10.51
C SER A 33 11.99 2.18 -9.67
N ARG A 34 12.01 3.52 -9.54
CA ARG A 34 10.93 4.29 -8.86
C ARG A 34 9.54 3.97 -9.43
N GLU A 35 9.45 3.80 -10.75
CA GLU A 35 8.20 3.50 -11.45
C GLU A 35 7.60 2.16 -11.04
N ARG A 36 8.44 1.13 -10.88
CA ARG A 36 7.99 -0.18 -10.40
C ARG A 36 7.36 -0.09 -9.01
N TYR A 37 7.90 0.76 -8.12
CA TYR A 37 7.35 0.98 -6.78
C TYR A 37 6.01 1.71 -6.78
N VAL A 38 5.89 2.76 -7.60
CA VAL A 38 4.61 3.47 -7.74
C VAL A 38 3.55 2.50 -8.28
N ALA A 39 3.91 1.72 -9.30
CA ALA A 39 3.01 0.73 -9.88
C ALA A 39 2.66 -0.41 -8.91
N LEU A 40 3.60 -0.90 -8.08
CA LEU A 40 3.34 -1.88 -7.02
C LEU A 40 2.44 -1.30 -5.92
N THR A 41 2.66 -0.05 -5.52
CA THR A 41 1.84 0.63 -4.51
C THR A 41 0.42 0.87 -5.03
N GLN A 42 0.27 1.30 -6.29
CA GLN A 42 -1.03 1.44 -6.95
C GLN A 42 -1.76 0.11 -7.06
N ARG A 43 -1.06 -0.95 -7.50
CA ARG A 43 -1.61 -2.31 -7.53
C ARG A 43 -2.10 -2.74 -6.15
N ARG A 44 -1.33 -2.48 -5.09
CA ARG A 44 -1.70 -2.83 -3.71
C ARG A 44 -2.94 -2.06 -3.23
N ILE A 45 -3.01 -0.76 -3.48
CA ILE A 45 -4.18 0.06 -3.13
C ILE A 45 -5.42 -0.49 -3.83
N LEU A 46 -5.30 -0.83 -5.12
CA LEU A 46 -6.39 -1.41 -5.89
C LEU A 46 -6.79 -2.79 -5.36
N SER A 47 -5.83 -3.67 -5.06
CA SER A 47 -6.11 -5.00 -4.51
C SER A 47 -6.87 -4.92 -3.19
N TRP A 48 -6.45 -4.04 -2.28
CA TRP A 48 -7.18 -3.79 -1.03
C TRP A 48 -8.54 -3.15 -1.26
N ALA A 49 -8.70 -2.30 -2.28
CA ALA A 49 -10.01 -1.76 -2.65
C ALA A 49 -10.96 -2.88 -3.15
N VAL A 50 -10.46 -3.86 -3.90
CA VAL A 50 -11.23 -5.05 -4.31
C VAL A 50 -11.64 -5.88 -3.09
N VAL A 51 -10.70 -6.13 -2.16
CA VAL A 51 -10.99 -6.85 -0.90
C VAL A 51 -12.12 -6.15 -0.13
N VAL A 52 -11.97 -4.84 0.12
CA VAL A 52 -12.98 -4.04 0.84
C VAL A 52 -14.32 -4.03 0.10
N GLY A 53 -14.31 -3.95 -1.24
CA GLY A 53 -15.54 -3.99 -2.03
C GLY A 53 -16.28 -5.33 -1.92
N PHE A 54 -15.57 -6.46 -1.96
CA PHE A 54 -16.17 -7.77 -1.72
C PHE A 54 -16.68 -7.93 -0.28
N ALA A 55 -15.95 -7.41 0.70
CA ALA A 55 -16.40 -7.40 2.09
C ALA A 55 -17.69 -6.59 2.25
N ALA A 56 -17.74 -5.38 1.70
CA ALA A 56 -18.91 -4.51 1.75
C ALA A 56 -20.12 -5.13 1.03
N GLN A 57 -19.92 -5.69 -0.18
CA GLN A 57 -20.97 -6.39 -0.90
C GLN A 57 -21.51 -7.59 -0.12
N GLY A 58 -20.62 -8.35 0.51
CA GLY A 58 -21.00 -9.48 1.34
C GLY A 58 -21.78 -9.09 2.60
N VAL A 59 -21.40 -8.00 3.27
CA VAL A 59 -22.16 -7.48 4.42
C VAL A 59 -23.54 -6.98 4.00
N VAL A 60 -23.63 -6.18 2.92
CA VAL A 60 -24.90 -5.68 2.40
C VAL A 60 -25.80 -6.83 1.97
N GLY A 61 -25.26 -7.81 1.23
CA GLY A 61 -26.01 -8.98 0.80
C GLY A 61 -26.50 -9.86 1.96
N LEU A 62 -25.75 -9.96 3.07
CA LEU A 62 -26.20 -10.66 4.28
C LEU A 62 -27.37 -9.95 4.95
N LEU A 63 -27.31 -8.61 5.05
CA LEU A 63 -28.39 -7.79 5.61
C LEU A 63 -29.67 -7.91 4.77
N ASP A 64 -29.53 -8.07 3.45
CA ASP A 64 -30.63 -8.30 2.50
C ASP A 64 -31.10 -9.77 2.41
N GLY A 65 -30.52 -10.69 3.19
CA GLY A 65 -30.90 -12.10 3.20
C GLY A 65 -30.46 -12.90 1.97
N GLN A 66 -29.54 -12.38 1.15
CA GLN A 66 -29.02 -13.07 -0.03
C GLN A 66 -28.01 -14.14 0.38
N GLN A 67 -28.33 -15.41 0.16
CA GLN A 67 -27.46 -16.55 0.55
C GLN A 67 -26.07 -16.52 -0.13
N LEU A 68 -25.98 -15.97 -1.34
CA LEU A 68 -24.72 -15.87 -2.09
C LEU A 68 -23.76 -14.81 -1.53
N SER A 69 -24.21 -13.95 -0.60
CA SER A 69 -23.37 -12.94 0.05
C SER A 69 -22.22 -13.53 0.87
N VAL A 70 -22.39 -14.75 1.38
CA VAL A 70 -21.35 -15.50 2.09
C VAL A 70 -20.16 -15.79 1.17
N LEU A 71 -20.40 -16.01 -0.13
CA LEU A 71 -19.33 -16.19 -1.12
C LEU A 71 -18.53 -14.91 -1.32
N SER A 72 -19.18 -13.74 -1.33
CA SER A 72 -18.49 -12.45 -1.43
C SER A 72 -17.58 -12.22 -0.21
N LEU A 73 -18.03 -12.57 1.00
CA LEU A 73 -17.20 -12.52 2.21
C LEU A 73 -16.04 -13.52 2.14
N ALA A 74 -16.30 -14.76 1.76
CA ALA A 74 -15.26 -15.78 1.60
C ALA A 74 -14.19 -15.34 0.57
N MET A 75 -14.63 -14.71 -0.53
CA MET A 75 -13.74 -14.18 -1.56
C MET A 75 -12.89 -13.02 -1.03
N SER A 76 -13.48 -12.11 -0.25
CA SER A 76 -12.73 -11.05 0.44
C SER A 76 -11.63 -11.62 1.34
N VAL A 77 -11.95 -12.63 2.16
CA VAL A 77 -10.97 -13.26 3.06
C VAL A 77 -9.86 -13.94 2.26
N TYR A 78 -10.22 -14.66 1.20
CA TYR A 78 -9.26 -15.33 0.32
C TYR A 78 -8.30 -14.33 -0.36
N LEU A 79 -8.84 -13.24 -0.91
CA LEU A 79 -8.05 -12.19 -1.56
C LEU A 79 -7.15 -11.46 -0.57
N ALA A 80 -7.65 -11.16 0.64
CA ALA A 80 -6.83 -10.58 1.70
C ALA A 80 -5.66 -11.50 2.09
N TYR A 81 -5.92 -12.81 2.22
CA TYR A 81 -4.89 -13.80 2.51
C TYR A 81 -3.85 -13.92 1.39
N GLN A 82 -4.29 -13.95 0.12
CA GLN A 82 -3.42 -13.95 -1.06
C GLN A 82 -2.54 -12.71 -1.11
N GLU A 83 -3.11 -11.52 -0.84
CA GLU A 83 -2.36 -10.28 -0.80
C GLU A 83 -1.27 -10.41 0.25
N ILE A 84 -1.62 -10.70 1.53
CA ILE A 84 -0.69 -10.89 2.67
C ILE A 84 0.44 -11.88 2.33
N LYS A 85 0.13 -13.03 1.72
CA LYS A 85 1.13 -14.05 1.37
C LYS A 85 2.12 -13.57 0.29
N ASN A 86 1.68 -12.74 -0.64
CA ASN A 86 2.50 -12.21 -1.73
C ASN A 86 3.42 -11.04 -1.32
N HIS A 87 3.36 -10.54 -0.08
CA HIS A 87 4.21 -9.44 0.39
C HIS A 87 5.69 -9.80 0.63
N LYS A 88 6.07 -11.09 0.57
CA LYS A 88 7.41 -11.53 1.00
C LYS A 88 8.56 -10.92 0.18
N ASP A 89 8.35 -10.64 -1.10
CA ASP A 89 9.38 -10.14 -2.01
C ASP A 89 9.46 -8.60 -2.09
N ASP A 90 8.41 -7.89 -1.66
CA ASP A 90 8.38 -6.41 -1.68
C ASP A 90 9.17 -5.80 -0.52
N ASP A 91 9.38 -6.59 0.53
CA ASP A 91 9.92 -6.18 1.81
C ASP A 91 11.39 -5.71 1.72
N ASP A 92 12.16 -6.22 0.75
CA ASP A 92 13.59 -5.95 0.64
C ASP A 92 13.91 -4.49 0.30
N TRP A 93 13.12 -3.85 -0.56
CA TRP A 93 13.34 -2.45 -0.89
C TRP A 93 12.83 -1.50 0.20
N PHE A 94 11.67 -1.80 0.80
CA PHE A 94 11.12 -0.98 1.88
C PHE A 94 11.99 -1.10 3.14
N LYS A 95 12.50 -2.29 3.48
CA LYS A 95 13.50 -2.46 4.55
C LYS A 95 14.78 -1.69 4.24
N GLY A 96 15.29 -1.72 3.01
CA GLY A 96 16.47 -0.97 2.59
C GLY A 96 16.31 0.56 2.71
N ARG A 97 15.19 1.12 2.22
CA ARG A 97 14.91 2.55 2.35
C ARG A 97 14.57 2.96 3.78
N ARG A 98 13.82 2.17 4.53
CA ARG A 98 13.52 2.45 5.95
C ARG A 98 14.80 2.49 6.77
N LYS A 99 15.75 1.57 6.53
CA LYS A 99 17.11 1.65 7.12
C LYS A 99 17.83 2.94 6.75
N LYS A 100 17.78 3.39 5.49
CA LYS A 100 18.41 4.66 5.07
C LYS A 100 17.75 5.90 5.69
N ILE A 101 16.42 5.93 5.76
CA ILE A 101 15.67 7.02 6.41
C ILE A 101 15.97 7.05 7.90
N TRP A 102 15.94 5.89 8.57
CA TRP A 102 16.27 5.79 9.99
C TRP A 102 17.72 6.18 10.25
N ALA A 103 18.67 5.79 9.40
CA ALA A 103 20.06 6.24 9.50
C ALA A 103 20.19 7.77 9.35
N GLY A 104 19.40 8.39 8.46
CA GLY A 104 19.34 9.85 8.33
C GLY A 104 18.74 10.54 9.56
N VAL A 105 17.68 9.98 10.13
CA VAL A 105 17.05 10.47 11.37
C VAL A 105 18.00 10.30 12.56
N LYS A 106 18.66 9.14 12.71
CA LYS A 106 19.68 8.90 13.72
C LYS A 106 20.83 9.89 13.62
N LYS A 107 21.30 10.18 12.40
CA LYS A 107 22.33 11.21 12.17
C LYS A 107 21.87 12.59 12.60
N ARG A 108 20.63 12.97 12.36
CA ARG A 108 20.08 14.27 12.79
C ARG A 108 19.83 14.36 14.29
N LEU A 109 19.43 13.26 14.93
CA LEU A 109 19.26 13.17 16.38
C LEU A 109 20.59 13.09 17.13
N ALA A 110 21.60 12.45 16.54
CA ALA A 110 22.96 12.38 17.10
C ALA A 110 23.82 13.61 16.75
N ALA A 111 23.43 14.39 15.74
CA ALA A 111 24.03 15.68 15.45
C ALA A 111 23.59 16.68 16.53
N ARG A 112 24.33 16.70 17.64
CA ARG A 112 24.37 17.87 18.51
C ARG A 112 24.67 19.09 17.64
N PRO A 113 23.93 20.20 17.77
CA PRO A 113 24.31 21.44 17.11
C PRO A 113 25.76 21.76 17.50
N PRO A 114 26.63 22.16 16.56
CA PRO A 114 27.97 22.57 16.92
C PRO A 114 27.84 23.72 17.90
N VAL A 115 28.23 23.49 19.16
CA VAL A 115 28.41 24.56 20.13
C VAL A 115 29.54 25.41 19.55
N ARG A 116 29.18 26.50 18.86
CA ARG A 116 30.12 27.54 18.49
C ARG A 116 30.58 28.16 19.80
N ILE A 117 31.67 27.64 20.36
CA ILE A 117 32.38 28.29 21.45
C ILE A 117 32.91 29.59 20.83
N PRO A 118 32.44 30.79 21.25
CA PRO A 118 32.99 32.03 20.75
C PRO A 118 34.48 32.07 21.10
N ALA A 119 35.33 32.32 20.09
CA ALA A 119 36.75 32.49 20.32
C ALA A 119 36.97 33.68 21.28
N PRO A 120 37.87 33.57 22.28
CA PRO A 120 38.15 34.66 23.19
C PRO A 120 38.68 35.86 22.39
N SER A 121 38.05 37.03 22.60
CA SER A 121 38.49 38.29 22.00
C SER A 121 39.90 38.63 22.50
N PRO A 122 40.84 39.05 21.64
CA PRO A 122 42.14 39.52 22.09
C PRO A 122 41.95 40.77 22.94
N VAL A 123 42.33 40.68 24.22
CA VAL A 123 42.47 41.84 25.09
C VAL A 123 43.79 42.50 24.70
N PHE A 124 43.70 43.63 23.98
CA PHE A 124 44.85 44.53 23.83
C PHE A 124 44.98 45.33 25.12
N GLY A 125 46.11 45.16 25.81
CA GLY A 125 46.56 45.94 26.95
C GLY A 125 48.01 46.36 26.74
#